data_AF-A0A4R6YH95-F1
#
_entry.id   AF-A0A4R6YH95-F1
#
_cell.length_a   1.000
_cell.length_b   1.000
_cell.length_c   1.000
_cell.angle_alpha   90.00
_cell.angle_beta   90.00
_cell.angle_gamma   90.00
#
_symmetry.space_group_name_H-M   'P 1'
#
loop_
_entity.id
_entity.type
_entity.pdbx_description
1 polymer ?
#
loop_
_entity_poly.entity_id
_entity_poly.type
_entity_poly.pdbx_seq_one_letter_code
_entity_poly.pdbx_strand_id
1 'polypeptide(L)'
;MSSDGISRVVQGLTTGIGFIGGDAILKLASEREIHGLTTAAGIWMTAAIGVAVGLGALGLALLATVITTLTLGASRLSAAYAERRSNTPGSNL
;
A
#
# COMPACT_ATOMS: atom_id res chain seq x y z
N MET A 1 -1.06 -30.07 9.40
CA MET A 1 -0.90 -29.43 8.08
C MET A 1 0.59 -29.38 7.77
N SER A 2 1.03 -29.96 6.65
CA SER A 2 2.42 -29.87 6.21
C SER A 2 2.73 -28.45 5.75
N SER A 3 3.89 -27.91 6.16
CA SER A 3 4.34 -26.56 5.82
C SER A 3 4.36 -26.29 4.30
N ASP A 4 4.51 -27.33 3.49
CA ASP A 4 4.49 -27.25 2.03
C ASP A 4 3.17 -26.75 1.46
N GLY A 5 2.04 -27.16 2.05
CA GLY A 5 0.71 -26.71 1.62
C GLY A 5 0.52 -25.22 1.82
N ILE A 6 0.97 -24.71 2.96
CA ILE A 6 0.95 -23.28 3.28
C ILE A 6 1.88 -22.50 2.34
N SER A 7 3.10 -23.00 2.12
CA SER A 7 4.08 -22.35 1.24
C SER A 7 3.56 -22.19 -0.20
N ARG A 8 2.90 -23.23 -0.75
CA ARG A 8 2.28 -23.18 -2.09
C ARG A 8 1.13 -22.18 -2.18
N VAL A 9 0.28 -22.13 -1.15
CA VAL A 9 -0.81 -21.14 -1.08
C VAL A 9 -0.24 -19.73 -1.02
N VAL A 10 0.75 -19.48 -0.16
CA VAL A 10 1.39 -18.17 -0.02
C VAL A 10 2.09 -17.76 -1.32
N GLN A 11 2.77 -18.67 -2.01
CA GLN A 11 3.39 -18.40 -3.32
C GLN A 11 2.35 -17.99 -4.37
N GLY A 12 1.22 -18.72 -4.45
CA GLY A 12 0.12 -18.39 -5.37
C GLY A 12 -0.48 -17.01 -5.05
N LEU A 13 -0.72 -16.73 -3.76
CA LEU A 13 -1.25 -15.45 -3.30
C LEU A 13 -0.30 -14.30 -3.63
N THR A 14 0.99 -14.45 -3.31
CA THR A 14 2.04 -13.45 -3.58
C THR A 14 2.13 -13.12 -5.07
N THR A 15 1.98 -14.13 -5.93
CA THR A 15 1.98 -13.96 -7.38
C THR A 15 0.76 -13.18 -7.86
N GLY A 16 -0.44 -13.54 -7.37
CA GLY A 16 -1.68 -12.86 -7.76
C GLY A 16 -1.73 -11.39 -7.33
N ILE A 17 -1.40 -11.10 -6.06
CA ILE A 17 -1.41 -9.72 -5.56
C ILE A 17 -0.33 -8.86 -6.20
N GLY A 18 0.80 -9.45 -6.60
CA GLY A 18 1.87 -8.74 -7.31
C GLY A 18 1.40 -8.23 -8.67
N PHE A 19 0.59 -9.01 -9.38
CA PHE A 19 0.01 -8.61 -10.66
C PHE A 19 -0.99 -7.45 -10.50
N ILE A 20 -1.86 -7.53 -9.49
CA ILE A 20 -2.85 -6.48 -9.18
C ILE A 20 -2.17 -5.18 -8.71
N GLY A 21 -1.15 -5.30 -7.85
CA GLY A 21 -0.37 -4.16 -7.36
C GLY A 21 0.44 -3.49 -8.48
N GLY A 22 1.00 -4.27 -9.41
CA GLY A 22 1.71 -3.73 -10.58
C GLY A 22 0.79 -2.99 -11.55
N ASP A 23 -0.41 -3.54 -11.82
CA ASP A 23 -1.42 -2.93 -12.70
C ASP A 23 -1.98 -1.61 -12.12
N ALA A 24 -2.05 -1.50 -10.79
CA ALA A 24 -2.48 -0.29 -10.11
C ALA A 24 -1.51 0.90 -10.22
N ILE A 25 -0.28 0.69 -10.70
CA ILE A 25 0.73 1.75 -10.86
C ILE A 25 0.61 2.35 -12.27
N LEU A 26 -0.04 3.51 -12.38
CA LEU A 26 -0.22 4.23 -13.65
C LEU A 26 0.83 5.35 -13.76
N LYS A 27 1.69 5.24 -14.77
CA LYS A 27 2.72 6.24 -15.08
C LYS A 27 2.21 7.16 -16.19
N LEU A 28 1.72 8.35 -15.83
CA LEU A 28 1.33 9.34 -16.84
C LEU A 28 2.60 9.90 -17.49
N ALA A 29 2.82 9.57 -18.77
CA ALA A 29 4.06 9.86 -19.48
C ALA A 29 4.42 11.36 -19.60
N SER A 30 3.51 12.26 -19.24
CA SER A 30 3.66 13.71 -19.40
C SER A 30 4.15 14.45 -18.15
N GLU A 31 4.06 13.86 -16.96
CA GLU A 31 4.50 14.47 -15.71
C GLU A 31 5.29 13.44 -14.89
N ARG A 32 6.36 13.86 -14.21
CA ARG A 32 7.23 12.98 -13.41
C ARG A 32 6.53 12.36 -12.18
N GLU A 33 5.21 12.43 -12.10
CA GLU A 33 4.41 12.01 -10.97
C GLU A 33 3.86 10.60 -11.20
N ILE A 34 4.27 9.66 -10.33
CA ILE A 34 3.79 8.28 -10.35
C ILE A 34 2.45 8.25 -9.61
N HIS A 35 1.35 8.11 -10.35
CA HIS A 35 0.02 7.93 -9.76
C HIS A 35 -0.21 6.45 -9.42
N GLY A 36 -0.86 6.19 -8.29
CA GLY A 36 -1.25 4.83 -7.89
C GLY A 36 -0.22 4.03 -7.09
N LEU A 37 1.00 4.54 -6.87
CA LEU A 37 2.03 3.88 -6.04
C LEU A 37 1.52 3.56 -4.62
N THR A 38 0.82 4.52 -3.99
CA THR A 38 0.24 4.36 -2.66
C THR A 38 -0.91 3.34 -2.65
N THR A 39 -1.67 3.25 -3.74
CA THR A 39 -2.75 2.27 -3.89
C THR A 39 -2.18 0.86 -4.03
N ALA A 40 -1.15 0.69 -4.86
CA ALA A 40 -0.43 -0.58 -5.01
C ALA A 40 0.17 -1.06 -3.67
N ALA A 41 0.80 -0.16 -2.92
CA ALA A 41 1.31 -0.45 -1.58
C ALA A 41 0.19 -0.88 -0.61
N GLY A 42 -0.96 -0.21 -0.65
CA GLY A 42 -2.12 -0.57 0.18
C GLY A 42 -2.67 -1.97 -0.09
N ILE A 43 -2.75 -2.37 -1.37
CA ILE A 43 -3.21 -3.71 -1.79
C ILE A 43 -2.24 -4.78 -1.26
N TRP A 44 -0.94 -4.55 -1.39
CA TRP A 44 0.09 -5.49 -0.92
C TRP A 44 0.03 -5.69 0.60
N MET A 45 -0.07 -4.59 1.37
CA MET A 45 -0.12 -4.66 2.82
C MET A 45 -1.42 -5.32 3.33
N THR A 46 -2.57 -5.06 2.70
CA THR A 46 -3.85 -5.69 3.05
C THR A 46 -3.78 -7.21 2.89
N ALA A 47 -3.16 -7.69 1.82
CA ALA A 47 -2.95 -9.11 1.59
C ALA A 47 -2.00 -9.74 2.61
N ALA A 48 -0.88 -9.07 2.92
CA ALA A 48 0.07 -9.54 3.93
C ALA A 48 -0.59 -9.67 5.32
N ILE A 49 -1.43 -8.71 5.70
CA ILE A 49 -2.22 -8.76 6.94
C ILE A 49 -3.20 -9.95 6.91
N GLY A 50 -3.93 -10.14 5.81
CA GLY A 50 -4.86 -11.26 5.64
C GLY A 50 -4.20 -12.63 5.78
N VAL A 51 -2.99 -12.80 5.22
CA VAL A 51 -2.19 -14.02 5.38
C VAL A 51 -1.74 -14.20 6.84
N ALA A 52 -1.30 -13.14 7.50
CA ALA A 52 -0.90 -13.19 8.92
C ALA A 52 -2.07 -13.58 9.84
N VAL A 53 -3.27 -13.05 9.58
CA VAL A 53 -4.50 -13.44 10.30
C VAL A 53 -4.87 -14.89 10.02
N GLY A 54 -4.83 -15.33 8.75
CA GLY A 54 -5.18 -16.70 8.35
C GLY A 54 -4.24 -17.77 8.91
N LEU A 55 -3.01 -17.40 9.26
CA LEU A 55 -2.04 -18.27 9.93
C LEU A 55 -2.18 -18.29 11.46
N GLY A 56 -3.13 -17.55 12.04
CA GLY A 56 -3.36 -17.48 13.48
C GLY A 56 -2.37 -16.58 14.24
N ALA A 57 -1.50 -15.85 13.54
CA ALA A 57 -0.51 -14.96 14.12
C ALA A 57 -1.11 -13.57 14.45
N LEU A 58 -2.17 -13.55 15.26
CA LEU A 58 -2.97 -12.35 15.57
C LEU A 58 -2.12 -11.19 16.14
N GLY A 59 -1.10 -11.51 16.95
CA GLY A 59 -0.17 -10.50 17.47
C GLY A 59 0.68 -9.83 16.38
N LEU A 60 1.14 -10.61 15.39
CA LEU A 60 1.89 -10.11 14.25
C LEU A 60 0.98 -9.33 13.29
N ALA A 61 -0.26 -9.79 13.10
CA ALA A 61 -1.26 -9.14 12.27
C ALA A 61 -1.65 -7.75 12.80
N LEU A 62 -1.85 -7.61 14.11
CA LEU A 62 -2.12 -6.31 14.75
C LEU A 62 -0.94 -5.34 14.57
N LEU A 63 0.28 -5.79 14.85
CA LEU A 63 1.51 -4.99 14.65
C LEU A 63 1.66 -4.54 13.19
N ALA A 64 1.49 -5.46 12.24
CA ALA A 64 1.57 -5.17 10.81
C ALA A 64 0.48 -4.16 10.38
N THR A 65 -0.75 -4.32 10.87
CA THR A 65 -1.86 -3.39 10.58
C THR A 65 -1.55 -1.99 11.10
N VAL A 66 -1.11 -1.85 12.36
CA VAL A 66 -0.78 -0.55 12.95
C VAL A 66 0.34 0.15 12.17
N ILE A 67 1.43 -0.56 11.86
CA ILE A 67 2.55 0.01 11.11
C ILE A 67 2.12 0.42 9.69
N THR A 68 1.32 -0.41 9.03
CA THR A 68 0.74 -0.11 7.71
C THR A 68 -0.10 1.15 7.75
N THR A 69 -1.07 1.21 8.68
CA THR A 69 -1.98 2.34 8.82
C THR A 69 -1.24 3.62 9.17
N LEU A 70 -0.22 3.55 10.02
CA LEU A 70 0.63 4.71 10.35
C LEU A 70 1.44 5.19 9.14
N THR A 71 2.05 4.27 8.39
CA THR A 71 2.87 4.61 7.21
C THR A 71 2.01 5.22 6.11
N LEU A 72 0.87 4.58 5.81
CA LEU A 72 -0.06 5.05 4.78
C LEU A 72 -0.75 6.36 5.22
N GLY A 73 -1.13 6.46 6.49
CA GLY A 73 -1.69 7.67 7.08
C GLY A 73 -0.73 8.86 7.03
N ALA A 74 0.55 8.66 7.34
CA ALA A 74 1.58 9.69 7.23
C ALA A 74 1.75 10.20 5.79
N SER A 75 1.69 9.29 4.80
CA SER A 75 1.78 9.67 3.38
C SER A 75 0.55 10.43 2.87
N ARG A 76 -0.64 10.14 3.42
CA ARG A 76 -1.87 10.91 3.13
C ARG A 76 -1.85 12.27 3.80
N LEU A 77 -1.33 12.34 5.03
CA LEU A 77 -1.20 13.58 5.77
C LEU A 77 -0.19 14.54 5.12
N SER A 78 0.94 14.03 4.62
CA SER A 78 1.93 14.86 3.92
C SER A 78 1.38 15.45 2.61
N ALA A 79 0.57 14.69 1.87
CA ALA A 79 -0.13 15.18 0.68
C ALA A 79 -1.18 16.25 1.04
N ALA A 80 -1.97 16.02 2.09
CA ALA A 80 -2.94 17.01 2.59
C ALA A 80 -2.29 18.31 3.12
N TYR A 81 -1.05 18.22 3.63
CA TYR A 81 -0.26 19.38 4.05
C TYR A 81 0.36 20.13 2.85
N ALA A 82 0.74 19.43 1.78
CA ALA A 82 1.31 20.05 0.58
C ALA A 82 0.27 20.89 -0.19
N GLU A 83 -0.99 20.45 -0.21
CA GLU A 83 -2.09 21.14 -0.91
C GLU A 83 -2.46 22.49 -0.27
N ARG A 84 -2.24 22.66 1.04
CA ARG A 84 -2.42 23.96 1.72
C ARG A 84 -1.35 25.00 1.37
N ARG A 85 -0.23 24.59 0.75
CA ARG A 85 0.87 25.51 0.39
C ARG A 85 0.75 26.07 -1.03
N SER A 86 0.06 25.38 -1.95
CA SER A 86 -0.10 25.86 -3.34
C SER A 86 -1.24 26.87 -3.51
N ASN A 87 -2.26 26.85 -2.64
CA ASN A 87 -3.39 27.78 -2.72
C ASN A 87 -3.12 29.09 -1.98
N THR A 88 -1.98 29.74 -2.24
CA THR A 88 -1.78 31.16 -1.92
C THR A 88 -2.26 31.98 -3.12
N PRO A 89 -3.44 32.61 -3.05
CA PRO A 89 -3.89 33.52 -4.10
C PRO A 89 -3.20 34.87 -3.86
N GLY A 90 -2.14 35.13 -4.61
CA GLY A 90 -1.44 36.41 -4.61
C GLY A 90 0.03 36.21 -4.97
N SER A 91 0.60 36.87 -5.96
CA SER A 91 0.24 38.16 -6.55
C SER A 91 0.80 38.22 -7.97
N ASN A 92 -0.10 38.39 -8.94
CA ASN A 92 0.25 39.10 -10.17
C ASN A 92 0.63 40.53 -9.75
N LEU A 93 1.94 40.79 -9.70
CA LEU A 93 2.54 42.13 -9.76
C LEU A 93 3.60 42.06 -10.85
#